data_AF-A0A2W1G0V2-F1
#
_entry.id   AF-A0A2W1G0V2-F1
#
_cell.length_a   1.000
_cell.length_b   1.000
_cell.length_c   1.000
_cell.angle_alpha   90.00
_cell.angle_beta   90.00
_cell.angle_gamma   90.00
#
_symmetry.space_group_name_H-M   'P 1'
#
loop_
_entity.id
_entity.type
_entity.pdbx_description
1 polymer ?
#
loop_
_entity_poly.entity_id
_entity_poly.type
_entity_poly.pdbx_seq_one_letter_code
_entity_poly.pdbx_strand_id
1 'polypeptide(L)'
;MRTDDRAVGPFYKPARDTAASPYQSQDDLRKWYWFPYPQDKINEKYDDFYGTWGIGYALDELGLSAYRSTYEGGENYVYVIDHENPARDDVDHQWYQIDGKSYRATGASYGFSINSAQGVIIGMNRLSPKNAAKERNPPVPDDELPGLNQFSDVAWIGWESQTKDQNHDIKGLRYFISVTITNEETLAVVQRALDAKGWRFRDWPGYTFEDRQSPEMRAIMGTPNIQGFAYFLIQHKAQLGNMYISKLQVFNGETSHESPCIIAHVSPADDAPQIGIHQEERHIVRVHTARAML
;
A
#
# COMPACT_ATOMS: atom_id res chain seq x y z
N MET A 1 7.22 -11.98 -2.19
CA MET A 1 8.61 -11.53 -1.99
C MET A 1 9.38 -12.72 -1.42
N ARG A 2 10.27 -13.39 -2.16
CA ARG A 2 10.74 -14.74 -1.80
C ARG A 2 11.81 -14.81 -0.68
N THR A 3 12.27 -13.67 -0.16
CA THR A 3 13.38 -13.59 0.80
C THR A 3 12.90 -13.81 2.24
N ASP A 4 13.75 -14.39 3.09
CA ASP A 4 13.56 -14.50 4.56
C ASP A 4 13.41 -13.09 5.19
N ASP A 5 12.48 -12.95 6.12
CA ASP A 5 12.15 -11.71 6.81
C ASP A 5 13.34 -11.18 7.62
N ARG A 6 14.19 -12.07 8.14
CA ARG A 6 15.45 -11.70 8.81
C ARG A 6 16.47 -11.06 7.88
N ALA A 7 16.44 -11.40 6.59
CA ALA A 7 17.31 -10.78 5.61
C ALA A 7 16.78 -9.41 5.15
N VAL A 8 15.49 -9.12 5.37
CA VAL A 8 14.86 -7.84 5.01
C VAL A 8 14.89 -6.84 6.17
N GLY A 9 14.80 -7.31 7.43
CA GLY A 9 14.84 -6.47 8.64
C GLY A 9 15.94 -5.39 8.68
N PRO A 10 17.20 -5.71 8.31
CA PRO A 10 18.29 -4.73 8.33
C PRO A 10 18.11 -3.53 7.38
N PHE A 11 17.22 -3.60 6.39
CA PHE A 11 16.95 -2.50 5.45
C PHE A 11 15.94 -1.46 5.99
N TYR A 12 15.27 -1.75 7.11
CA TYR A 12 14.40 -0.77 7.77
C TYR A 12 15.21 0.35 8.43
N LYS A 13 14.55 1.48 8.69
CA LYS A 13 15.14 2.61 9.43
C LYS A 13 14.26 2.95 10.63
N PRO A 14 14.74 2.75 11.88
CA PRO A 14 15.99 2.06 12.24
C PRO A 14 15.98 0.58 11.80
N ALA A 15 17.18 -0.01 11.70
CA ALA A 15 17.34 -1.41 11.32
C ALA A 15 16.65 -2.34 12.32
N ARG A 16 16.08 -3.45 11.84
CA ARG A 16 15.31 -4.42 12.64
C ARG A 16 15.88 -5.82 12.47
N ASP A 17 15.69 -6.68 13.46
CA ASP A 17 16.07 -8.10 13.37
C ASP A 17 15.15 -8.91 12.44
N THR A 18 13.96 -8.38 12.18
CA THR A 18 12.94 -8.98 11.32
C THR A 18 12.21 -7.90 10.55
N ALA A 19 11.67 -8.27 9.40
CA ALA A 19 10.76 -7.42 8.65
C ALA A 19 9.34 -7.42 9.21
N ALA A 20 9.00 -8.34 10.11
CA ALA A 20 7.67 -8.41 10.73
C ALA A 20 7.35 -7.12 11.50
N SER A 21 6.10 -6.65 11.39
CA SER A 21 5.66 -5.49 12.17
C SER A 21 5.53 -5.83 13.65
N PRO A 22 6.00 -4.96 14.57
CA PRO A 22 5.68 -5.10 15.99
C PRO A 22 4.26 -4.67 16.34
N TYR A 23 3.51 -4.07 15.40
CA TYR A 23 2.15 -3.57 15.61
C TYR A 23 1.14 -4.51 14.94
N GLN A 24 0.21 -5.05 15.72
CA GLN A 24 -0.70 -6.10 15.25
C GLN A 24 -2.15 -5.88 15.70
N SER A 25 -2.44 -4.90 16.57
CA SER A 25 -3.74 -4.83 17.23
C SER A 25 -4.31 -3.41 17.36
N GLN A 26 -5.62 -3.35 17.62
CA GLN A 26 -6.31 -2.11 17.98
C GLN A 26 -5.72 -1.46 19.24
N ASP A 27 -5.15 -2.25 20.15
CA ASP A 27 -4.47 -1.72 21.33
C ASP A 27 -3.14 -1.05 20.99
N ASP A 28 -2.45 -1.49 19.93
CA ASP A 28 -1.27 -0.79 19.40
C ASP A 28 -1.65 0.58 18.82
N LEU A 29 -2.77 0.66 18.08
CA LEU A 29 -3.31 1.92 17.58
C LEU A 29 -3.61 2.88 18.73
N ARG A 30 -4.36 2.42 19.74
CA ARG A 30 -4.69 3.24 20.92
C ARG A 30 -3.45 3.64 21.72
N LYS A 31 -2.51 2.71 21.92
CA LYS A 31 -1.22 2.99 22.58
C LYS A 31 -0.52 4.13 21.87
N TRP A 32 -0.42 4.08 20.55
CA TRP A 32 0.19 5.14 19.73
C TRP A 32 -0.77 6.27 19.34
N TYR A 33 -1.82 6.50 20.13
CA TYR A 33 -2.70 7.67 20.04
C TYR A 33 -3.42 7.84 18.69
N TRP A 34 -3.73 6.73 18.02
CA TRP A 34 -4.60 6.69 16.85
C TRP A 34 -6.04 6.44 17.27
N PHE A 35 -6.96 7.27 16.79
CA PHE A 35 -8.39 7.18 17.09
C PHE A 35 -9.21 7.08 15.81
N PRO A 36 -10.19 6.16 15.75
CA PRO A 36 -11.11 6.10 14.63
C PRO A 36 -11.91 7.41 14.58
N TYR A 37 -12.03 7.99 13.39
CA TYR A 37 -12.89 9.13 13.17
C TYR A 37 -14.36 8.67 13.25
N PRO A 38 -15.28 9.46 13.83
CA PRO A 38 -16.68 9.08 13.94
C PRO A 38 -17.30 8.79 12.57
N GLN A 39 -17.84 7.58 12.39
CA GLN A 39 -18.36 7.08 11.11
C GLN A 39 -19.49 7.93 10.53
N ASP A 40 -20.33 8.49 11.39
CA ASP A 40 -21.44 9.39 11.06
C ASP A 40 -20.98 10.79 10.64
N LYS A 41 -19.69 11.13 10.85
CA LYS A 41 -19.09 12.40 10.48
C LYS A 41 -18.15 12.31 9.28
N ILE A 42 -17.86 11.10 8.80
CA ILE A 42 -17.07 10.92 7.58
C ILE A 42 -17.82 11.61 6.44
N ASN A 43 -17.10 12.43 5.67
CA ASN A 43 -17.69 13.14 4.54
C ASN A 43 -18.26 12.13 3.53
N GLU A 44 -19.52 12.30 3.14
CA GLU A 44 -20.25 11.43 2.21
C GLU A 44 -19.50 11.20 0.87
N LYS A 45 -18.64 12.15 0.47
CA LYS A 45 -17.78 12.00 -0.72
C LYS A 45 -16.84 10.81 -0.64
N TYR A 46 -16.46 10.34 0.55
CA TYR A 46 -15.66 9.12 0.69
C TYR A 46 -16.39 7.88 0.17
N ASP A 47 -17.72 7.92 0.10
CA ASP A 47 -18.56 6.82 -0.34
C ASP A 47 -18.79 6.81 -1.86
N ASP A 48 -18.43 7.90 -2.55
CA ASP A 48 -18.67 8.08 -3.98
C ASP A 48 -17.47 7.62 -4.83
N PHE A 49 -17.46 6.33 -5.15
CA PHE A 49 -16.42 5.73 -5.97
C PHE A 49 -16.47 6.16 -7.45
N TYR A 50 -17.62 6.63 -7.95
CA TYR A 50 -17.75 7.08 -9.33
C TYR A 50 -17.32 8.53 -9.50
N GLY A 51 -17.96 9.46 -8.79
CA GLY A 51 -17.74 10.91 -8.98
C GLY A 51 -16.53 11.45 -8.23
N THR A 52 -16.35 11.07 -6.97
CA THR A 52 -15.29 11.61 -6.12
C THR A 52 -13.94 10.93 -6.39
N TRP A 53 -13.93 9.59 -6.43
CA TRP A 53 -12.70 8.83 -6.59
C TRP A 53 -12.41 8.38 -8.04
N GLY A 54 -13.41 8.44 -8.94
CA GLY A 54 -13.20 8.14 -10.36
C GLY A 54 -12.84 6.69 -10.68
N ILE A 55 -13.17 5.75 -9.79
CA ILE A 55 -12.80 4.32 -9.95
C ILE A 55 -14.00 3.38 -10.03
N GLY A 56 -15.23 3.86 -9.91
CA GLY A 56 -16.43 3.00 -9.89
C GLY A 56 -16.51 2.05 -11.09
N TYR A 57 -16.36 2.56 -12.32
CA TYR A 57 -16.36 1.70 -13.52
C TYR A 57 -15.18 0.73 -13.59
N ALA A 58 -14.01 1.12 -13.09
CA ALA A 58 -12.87 0.22 -12.98
C ALA A 58 -13.15 -0.92 -11.99
N LEU A 59 -13.83 -0.63 -10.87
CA LEU A 59 -14.27 -1.65 -9.92
C LEU A 59 -15.30 -2.60 -10.58
N ASP A 60 -16.28 -2.07 -11.29
CA ASP A 60 -17.30 -2.86 -11.98
C ASP A 60 -16.69 -3.83 -13.00
N GLU A 61 -15.78 -3.35 -13.85
CA GLU A 61 -15.10 -4.18 -14.86
C GLU A 61 -14.16 -5.24 -14.24
N LEU A 62 -13.65 -4.98 -13.03
CA LEU A 62 -12.90 -5.97 -12.25
C LEU A 62 -13.81 -6.95 -11.50
N GLY A 63 -15.13 -6.79 -11.57
CA GLY A 63 -16.12 -7.57 -10.84
C GLY A 63 -16.10 -7.30 -9.33
N LEU A 64 -15.73 -6.08 -8.94
CA LEU A 64 -15.66 -5.61 -7.57
C LEU A 64 -16.85 -4.71 -7.27
N SER A 65 -17.32 -4.70 -6.03
CA SER A 65 -18.35 -3.78 -5.57
C SER A 65 -17.84 -2.35 -5.68
N ALA A 66 -18.60 -1.49 -6.36
CA ALA A 66 -18.38 -0.05 -6.43
C ALA A 66 -19.19 0.74 -5.38
N TYR A 67 -19.75 0.04 -4.38
CA TYR A 67 -20.65 0.63 -3.38
C TYR A 67 -20.20 0.32 -1.95
N ARG A 68 -20.65 1.17 -1.00
CA ARG A 68 -20.35 1.02 0.44
C ARG A 68 -21.27 0.00 1.10
N SER A 69 -20.82 -0.64 2.18
CA SER A 69 -21.66 -1.57 2.96
C SER A 69 -22.95 -0.99 3.52
N THR A 70 -22.99 0.30 3.79
CA THR A 70 -24.19 1.01 4.26
C THR A 70 -25.02 1.62 3.13
N TYR A 71 -24.52 1.61 1.89
CA TYR A 71 -25.19 2.19 0.72
C TYR A 71 -25.41 1.11 -0.34
N GLU A 72 -26.66 0.76 -0.61
CA GLU A 72 -27.04 -0.29 -1.56
C GLU A 72 -26.50 -1.71 -1.24
N GLY A 73 -25.98 -1.91 -0.02
CA GLY A 73 -25.48 -3.21 0.43
C GLY A 73 -24.16 -3.62 -0.24
N GLY A 74 -23.31 -2.65 -0.61
CA GLY A 74 -22.00 -2.92 -1.19
C GLY A 74 -21.01 -3.58 -0.21
N GLU A 75 -19.78 -3.81 -0.65
CA GLU A 75 -18.79 -4.55 0.14
C GLU A 75 -17.66 -3.66 0.69
N ASN A 76 -17.64 -2.37 0.32
CA ASN A 76 -16.63 -1.43 0.77
C ASN A 76 -16.98 -0.85 2.13
N TYR A 77 -16.11 -1.01 3.12
CA TYR A 77 -16.20 -0.28 4.38
C TYR A 77 -15.12 0.79 4.45
N VAL A 78 -15.54 2.05 4.60
CA VAL A 78 -14.64 3.20 4.75
C VAL A 78 -14.16 3.33 6.19
N TYR A 79 -12.85 3.32 6.36
CA TYR A 79 -12.14 3.62 7.60
C TYR A 79 -11.47 4.99 7.48
N VAL A 80 -11.68 5.84 8.48
CA VAL A 80 -10.87 7.04 8.71
C VAL A 80 -10.35 6.95 10.14
N ILE A 81 -9.04 7.14 10.31
CA ILE A 81 -8.36 7.09 11.60
C ILE A 81 -7.32 8.19 11.65
N ASP A 82 -7.32 8.92 12.77
CA ASP A 82 -6.51 10.11 12.94
C ASP A 82 -5.56 9.97 14.12
N HIS A 83 -4.38 10.56 14.00
CA HIS A 83 -3.40 10.68 15.08
C HIS A 83 -3.68 11.94 15.90
N GLU A 84 -4.92 11.99 16.39
CA GLU A 84 -5.50 12.95 17.32
C GLU A 84 -6.76 12.34 17.92
N ASN A 85 -7.19 12.81 19.07
CA ASN A 85 -8.49 12.46 19.63
C ASN A 85 -9.52 13.51 19.15
N PRO A 86 -10.49 13.14 18.29
CA PRO A 86 -11.45 14.09 17.73
C PRO A 86 -12.48 14.60 18.76
N ALA A 87 -12.52 14.03 19.97
CA ALA A 87 -13.38 14.47 21.06
C ALA A 87 -12.69 15.44 22.03
N ARG A 88 -11.44 15.82 21.79
CA ARG A 88 -10.65 16.72 22.64
C ARG A 88 -10.42 18.09 21.99
N ASP A 89 -9.72 18.94 22.72
CA ASP A 89 -9.26 20.26 22.27
C ASP A 89 -8.41 20.16 21.00
N ASP A 90 -8.06 21.32 20.44
CA ASP A 90 -7.17 21.46 19.29
C ASP A 90 -5.97 20.49 19.36
N VAL A 91 -5.68 19.83 18.24
CA VAL A 91 -4.60 18.87 18.07
C VAL A 91 -3.25 19.37 18.57
N ASP A 92 -2.98 20.68 18.45
CA ASP A 92 -1.77 21.31 18.97
C ASP A 92 -1.65 21.16 20.50
N HIS A 93 -2.75 20.99 21.22
CA HIS A 93 -2.73 20.81 22.67
C HIS A 93 -2.81 19.35 23.12
N GLN A 94 -2.76 18.40 22.19
CA GLN A 94 -2.91 16.99 22.51
C GLN A 94 -1.57 16.28 22.69
N TRP A 95 -1.39 15.70 23.88
CA TRP A 95 -0.19 14.96 24.29
C TRP A 95 -0.57 13.59 24.83
N TYR A 96 0.36 12.64 24.68
CA TYR A 96 0.25 11.29 25.22
C TYR A 96 1.62 10.77 25.67
N GLN A 97 1.65 9.67 26.43
CA GLN A 97 2.88 9.11 26.99
C GLN A 97 3.05 7.64 26.64
N ILE A 98 4.27 7.28 26.28
CA ILE A 98 4.70 5.90 26.04
C ILE A 98 5.98 5.66 26.82
N ASP A 99 5.93 4.68 27.73
CA ASP A 99 7.11 4.22 28.49
C ASP A 99 7.89 5.37 29.16
N GLY A 100 7.15 6.36 29.69
CA GLY A 100 7.70 7.54 30.39
C GLY A 100 8.16 8.69 29.48
N LYS A 101 8.12 8.53 28.15
CA LYS A 101 8.38 9.61 27.20
C LYS A 101 7.06 10.25 26.74
N SER A 102 7.03 11.58 26.72
CA SER A 102 5.91 12.35 26.17
C SER A 102 6.02 12.48 24.66
N TYR A 103 4.88 12.39 23.98
CA TYR A 103 4.69 12.55 22.55
C TYR A 103 3.53 13.49 22.28
N ARG A 104 3.57 14.19 21.16
CA ARG A 104 2.49 15.08 20.72
C ARG A 104 1.70 14.45 19.59
N ALA A 105 0.39 14.66 19.60
CA ALA A 105 -0.46 14.32 18.47
C ALA A 105 0.01 15.08 17.23
N THR A 106 0.02 14.42 16.08
CA THR A 106 0.49 15.03 14.83
C THR A 106 -0.65 15.50 13.94
N GLY A 107 -1.88 15.04 14.21
CA GLY A 107 -3.03 15.20 13.31
C GLY A 107 -2.85 14.52 11.96
N ALA A 108 -2.09 13.44 11.93
CA ALA A 108 -2.04 12.56 10.76
C ALA A 108 -3.42 11.97 10.50
N SER A 109 -3.74 11.65 9.26
CA SER A 109 -5.02 11.07 8.90
C SER A 109 -4.85 10.03 7.80
N TYR A 110 -5.43 8.85 8.05
CA TYR A 110 -5.53 7.78 7.08
C TYR A 110 -6.98 7.48 6.78
N GLY A 111 -7.39 7.75 5.54
CA GLY A 111 -8.69 7.39 4.98
C GLY A 111 -8.54 6.31 3.91
N PHE A 112 -9.25 5.20 4.05
CA PHE A 112 -9.16 4.06 3.14
C PHE A 112 -10.41 3.17 3.21
N SER A 113 -10.71 2.46 2.13
CA SER A 113 -11.75 1.43 2.11
C SER A 113 -11.14 0.04 2.25
N ILE A 114 -11.85 -0.85 2.94
CA ILE A 114 -11.59 -2.29 2.94
C ILE A 114 -12.83 -3.05 2.48
N ASN A 115 -12.61 -3.94 1.52
CA ASN A 115 -13.56 -4.93 1.06
C ASN A 115 -12.89 -6.31 1.18
N SER A 116 -13.05 -6.93 2.35
CA SER A 116 -12.46 -8.24 2.63
C SER A 116 -13.14 -9.39 1.90
N ALA A 117 -14.41 -9.25 1.51
CA ALA A 117 -15.14 -10.25 0.72
C ALA A 117 -14.51 -10.47 -0.67
N GLN A 118 -14.06 -9.38 -1.31
CA GLN A 118 -13.53 -9.41 -2.68
C GLN A 118 -12.03 -9.14 -2.77
N GLY A 119 -11.37 -8.94 -1.64
CA GLY A 119 -9.91 -8.87 -1.57
C GLY A 119 -9.32 -7.51 -1.92
N VAL A 120 -9.93 -6.40 -1.49
CA VAL A 120 -9.53 -5.05 -1.95
C VAL A 120 -9.27 -4.11 -0.76
N ILE A 121 -8.17 -3.37 -0.84
CA ILE A 121 -7.91 -2.19 0.00
C ILE A 121 -7.70 -0.98 -0.89
N ILE A 122 -8.43 0.11 -0.66
CA ILE A 122 -8.39 1.34 -1.45
C ILE A 122 -7.87 2.47 -0.57
N GLY A 123 -6.63 2.90 -0.78
CA GLY A 123 -6.05 4.06 -0.11
C GLY A 123 -6.53 5.37 -0.74
N MET A 124 -7.22 6.19 0.06
CA MET A 124 -7.86 7.45 -0.36
C MET A 124 -7.07 8.66 0.14
N ASN A 125 -7.04 8.87 1.45
CA ASN A 125 -6.24 9.92 2.12
C ASN A 125 -5.11 9.28 2.92
N ARG A 126 -3.87 9.75 2.74
CA ARG A 126 -2.70 9.18 3.43
C ARG A 126 -1.73 10.23 3.96
N LEU A 127 -2.26 11.17 4.75
CA LEU A 127 -1.44 12.18 5.41
C LEU A 127 -0.65 11.54 6.56
N SER A 128 0.62 11.22 6.31
CA SER A 128 1.50 10.59 7.31
C SER A 128 1.82 11.50 8.51
N PRO A 129 2.15 10.93 9.69
CA PRO A 129 2.63 11.68 10.85
C PRO A 129 3.78 12.62 10.55
N LYS A 130 4.76 12.19 9.76
CA LYS A 130 5.91 13.02 9.38
C LYS A 130 5.52 14.28 8.61
N ASN A 131 4.45 14.22 7.81
CA ASN A 131 3.99 15.39 7.06
C ASN A 131 3.04 16.24 7.91
N ALA A 132 2.06 15.63 8.59
CA ALA A 132 1.12 16.35 9.46
C ALA A 132 1.83 17.11 10.60
N ALA A 133 2.89 16.52 11.17
CA ALA A 133 3.72 17.11 12.21
C ALA A 133 4.26 18.50 11.85
N LYS A 134 4.55 18.76 10.56
CA LYS A 134 5.10 20.05 10.08
C LYS A 134 4.08 21.17 10.13
N GLU A 135 2.79 20.83 10.13
CA GLU A 135 1.67 21.77 10.13
C GLU A 135 1.16 22.07 11.55
N ARG A 136 1.76 21.47 12.58
CA ARG A 136 1.44 21.78 13.98
C ARG A 136 2.10 23.08 14.42
N ASN A 137 1.58 23.68 15.49
CA ASN A 137 2.13 24.91 16.06
C ASN A 137 2.50 24.76 17.55
N PRO A 138 3.79 24.66 17.92
CA PRO A 138 4.95 24.53 17.02
C PRO A 138 4.93 23.19 16.28
N PRO A 139 5.72 23.02 15.20
CA PRO A 139 5.85 21.73 14.53
C PRO A 139 6.29 20.62 15.50
N VAL A 140 5.77 19.40 15.31
CA VAL A 140 6.20 18.24 16.11
C VAL A 140 7.58 17.79 15.63
N PRO A 141 8.59 17.66 16.51
CA PRO A 141 9.93 17.26 16.10
C PRO A 141 9.98 15.77 15.71
N ASP A 142 10.96 15.40 14.88
CA ASP A 142 11.08 14.05 14.33
C ASP A 142 11.21 12.96 15.41
N ASP A 143 11.80 13.27 16.57
CA ASP A 143 11.96 12.34 17.69
C ASP A 143 10.69 12.18 18.53
N GLU A 144 9.65 12.99 18.29
CA GLU A 144 8.31 12.87 18.90
C GLU A 144 7.27 12.26 17.94
N LEU A 145 7.68 11.77 16.76
CA LEU A 145 6.77 11.01 15.89
C LEU A 145 6.37 9.67 16.54
N PRO A 146 5.13 9.19 16.30
CA PRO A 146 4.70 7.90 16.83
C PRO A 146 5.56 6.76 16.28
N GLY A 147 5.72 5.69 17.05
CA GLY A 147 6.33 4.45 16.57
C GLY A 147 5.48 3.79 15.49
N LEU A 148 4.17 3.71 15.71
CA LEU A 148 3.19 3.30 14.69
C LEU A 148 2.89 4.52 13.79
N ASN A 149 3.66 4.68 12.72
CA ASN A 149 3.59 5.84 11.84
C ASN A 149 3.44 5.50 10.35
N GLN A 150 3.27 4.22 10.02
CA GLN A 150 3.12 3.76 8.64
C GLN A 150 1.69 3.38 8.35
N PHE A 151 1.23 3.73 7.15
CA PHE A 151 -0.08 3.31 6.66
C PHE A 151 -0.21 1.77 6.58
N SER A 152 0.88 1.03 6.31
CA SER A 152 0.86 -0.44 6.24
C SER A 152 0.33 -1.07 7.53
N ASP A 153 0.83 -0.62 8.68
CA ASP A 153 0.45 -1.16 9.98
C ASP A 153 -1.02 -0.83 10.31
N VAL A 154 -1.44 0.40 10.04
CA VAL A 154 -2.83 0.84 10.24
C VAL A 154 -3.79 0.06 9.35
N ALA A 155 -3.47 -0.07 8.06
CA ALA A 155 -4.29 -0.81 7.10
C ALA A 155 -4.32 -2.31 7.44
N TRP A 156 -3.22 -2.89 7.93
CA TRP A 156 -3.17 -4.29 8.37
C TRP A 156 -4.13 -4.54 9.52
N ILE A 157 -4.09 -3.71 10.56
CA ILE A 157 -4.95 -3.85 11.72
C ILE A 157 -6.44 -3.75 11.32
N GLY A 158 -6.77 -2.88 10.35
CA GLY A 158 -8.10 -2.83 9.74
C GLY A 158 -8.46 -4.10 8.96
N TRP A 159 -7.56 -4.59 8.11
CA TRP A 159 -7.76 -5.79 7.28
C TRP A 159 -7.96 -7.05 8.13
N GLU A 160 -7.09 -7.27 9.11
CA GLU A 160 -7.17 -8.42 10.02
C GLU A 160 -8.45 -8.36 10.87
N SER A 161 -8.83 -7.18 11.36
CA SER A 161 -10.10 -7.02 12.09
C SER A 161 -11.29 -7.37 11.22
N GLN A 162 -11.40 -6.79 10.02
CA GLN A 162 -12.57 -7.00 9.17
C GLN A 162 -12.67 -8.46 8.68
N THR A 163 -11.56 -9.06 8.24
CA THR A 163 -11.54 -10.46 7.80
C THR A 163 -11.96 -11.40 8.93
N LYS A 164 -11.51 -11.15 10.16
CA LYS A 164 -11.93 -11.92 11.34
C LYS A 164 -13.41 -11.72 11.66
N ASP A 165 -13.88 -10.47 11.70
CA ASP A 165 -15.26 -10.15 12.06
C ASP A 165 -16.27 -10.69 11.05
N GLN A 166 -15.91 -10.72 9.76
CA GLN A 166 -16.74 -11.23 8.67
C GLN A 166 -16.45 -12.69 8.29
N ASN A 167 -15.50 -13.35 8.97
CA ASN A 167 -15.07 -14.72 8.68
C ASN A 167 -14.62 -14.94 7.22
N HIS A 168 -13.90 -13.97 6.66
CA HIS A 168 -13.27 -14.04 5.34
C HIS A 168 -11.82 -14.54 5.43
N ASP A 169 -11.29 -15.08 4.33
CA ASP A 169 -9.90 -15.55 4.29
C ASP A 169 -8.93 -14.37 4.38
N ILE A 170 -8.08 -14.37 5.41
CA ILE A 170 -7.02 -13.37 5.60
C ILE A 170 -6.08 -13.27 4.38
N LYS A 171 -5.93 -14.37 3.62
CA LYS A 171 -5.10 -14.45 2.40
C LYS A 171 -5.85 -14.06 1.12
N GLY A 172 -7.14 -13.73 1.20
CA GLY A 172 -7.99 -13.38 0.07
C GLY A 172 -7.68 -12.04 -0.60
N LEU A 173 -6.61 -11.36 -0.20
CA LEU A 173 -6.20 -10.07 -0.74
C LEU A 173 -5.74 -10.17 -2.19
N ARG A 174 -6.40 -9.43 -3.09
CA ARG A 174 -6.19 -9.43 -4.55
C ARG A 174 -5.70 -8.09 -5.08
N TYR A 175 -6.12 -6.97 -4.48
CA TYR A 175 -5.82 -5.65 -4.99
C TYR A 175 -5.53 -4.65 -3.87
N PHE A 176 -4.52 -3.82 -4.10
CA PHE A 176 -4.45 -2.50 -3.49
C PHE A 176 -4.70 -1.44 -4.54
N ILE A 177 -5.43 -0.39 -4.19
CA ILE A 177 -5.74 0.71 -5.11
C ILE A 177 -5.33 2.02 -4.43
N SER A 178 -4.53 2.84 -5.11
CA SER A 178 -4.30 4.23 -4.72
C SER A 178 -5.08 5.12 -5.67
N VAL A 179 -6.05 5.87 -5.14
CA VAL A 179 -6.92 6.75 -5.94
C VAL A 179 -6.43 8.19 -5.91
N THR A 180 -6.85 8.96 -6.92
CA THR A 180 -6.70 10.42 -7.01
C THR A 180 -5.33 10.91 -6.54
N ILE A 181 -4.26 10.38 -7.14
CA ILE A 181 -2.89 10.64 -6.69
C ILE A 181 -2.51 12.08 -7.01
N THR A 182 -2.26 12.86 -5.97
CA THR A 182 -1.78 14.24 -6.06
C THR A 182 -0.33 14.41 -5.57
N ASN A 183 0.28 13.33 -5.06
CA ASN A 183 1.67 13.34 -4.60
C ASN A 183 2.63 13.55 -5.78
N GLU A 184 3.27 14.72 -5.83
CA GLU A 184 4.13 15.13 -6.94
C GLU A 184 5.29 14.17 -7.21
N GLU A 185 5.90 13.59 -6.17
CA GLU A 185 6.98 12.61 -6.30
C GLU A 185 6.50 11.35 -7.04
N THR A 186 5.34 10.83 -6.64
CA THR A 186 4.72 9.67 -7.28
C THR A 186 4.34 9.98 -8.73
N LEU A 187 3.69 11.12 -8.97
CA LEU A 187 3.31 11.55 -10.31
C LEU A 187 4.53 11.69 -11.24
N ALA A 188 5.61 12.30 -10.76
CA ALA A 188 6.85 12.45 -11.53
C ALA A 188 7.53 11.11 -11.84
N VAL A 189 7.46 10.13 -10.93
CA VAL A 189 7.98 8.78 -11.18
C VAL A 189 7.11 8.04 -12.21
N VAL A 190 5.78 8.08 -12.05
CA VAL A 190 4.85 7.42 -12.97
C VAL A 190 4.94 8.01 -14.38
N GLN A 191 4.98 9.35 -14.49
CA GLN A 191 5.14 10.02 -15.78
C GLN A 191 6.42 9.56 -16.50
N ARG A 192 7.56 9.53 -15.79
CA ARG A 192 8.83 9.05 -16.35
C ARG A 192 8.76 7.58 -16.78
N ALA A 193 8.10 6.73 -15.99
CA ALA A 193 7.89 5.33 -16.31
C ALA A 193 7.02 5.13 -17.57
N LEU A 194 5.97 5.95 -17.75
CA LEU A 194 5.15 5.96 -18.96
C LEU A 194 5.97 6.47 -20.16
N ASP A 195 6.70 7.57 -20.00
CA ASP A 195 7.54 8.18 -21.05
C ASP A 195 8.58 7.19 -21.60
N ALA A 196 9.22 6.43 -20.72
CA ALA A 196 10.21 5.42 -21.08
C ALA A 196 9.64 4.32 -22.00
N LYS A 197 8.33 4.09 -21.96
CA LYS A 197 7.60 3.15 -22.83
C LYS A 197 6.88 3.83 -24.00
N GLY A 198 7.03 5.15 -24.17
CA GLY A 198 6.31 5.93 -25.18
C GLY A 198 4.80 6.07 -24.87
N TRP A 199 4.42 5.90 -23.61
CA TRP A 199 3.03 6.00 -23.15
C TRP A 199 2.73 7.39 -22.59
N ARG A 200 1.44 7.68 -22.46
CA ARG A 200 0.90 8.87 -21.81
C ARG A 200 -0.20 8.44 -20.86
N PHE A 201 -0.52 9.26 -19.85
CA PHE A 201 -1.70 9.01 -19.06
C PHE A 201 -2.95 8.89 -19.96
N ARG A 202 -3.84 7.98 -19.60
CA ARG A 202 -5.09 7.73 -20.30
C ARG A 202 -6.11 7.14 -19.33
N ASP A 203 -7.37 7.22 -19.72
CA ASP A 203 -8.49 6.66 -18.97
C ASP A 203 -8.41 5.13 -18.89
N TRP A 204 -9.24 4.57 -18.03
CA TRP A 204 -9.40 3.12 -17.87
C TRP A 204 -9.50 2.40 -19.24
N PRO A 205 -8.78 1.28 -19.45
CA PRO A 205 -8.00 0.50 -18.49
C PRO A 205 -6.55 0.97 -18.30
N GLY A 206 -6.14 2.11 -18.88
CA GLY A 206 -4.80 2.61 -18.67
C GLY A 206 -3.70 1.73 -19.28
N TYR A 207 -2.56 1.66 -18.57
CA TYR A 207 -1.40 0.84 -18.92
C TYR A 207 -1.00 -0.06 -17.77
N THR A 208 -0.53 -1.27 -18.09
CA THR A 208 -0.09 -2.25 -17.10
C THR A 208 1.42 -2.50 -17.22
N PHE A 209 2.11 -2.42 -16.09
CA PHE A 209 3.50 -2.84 -15.91
C PHE A 209 3.52 -4.24 -15.29
N GLU A 210 3.89 -5.24 -16.09
CA GLU A 210 3.90 -6.66 -15.67
C GLU A 210 5.32 -7.18 -15.38
N ASP A 211 6.35 -6.61 -16.01
CA ASP A 211 7.73 -7.01 -15.77
C ASP A 211 8.28 -6.39 -14.48
N ARG A 212 8.31 -7.21 -13.41
CA ARG A 212 8.85 -6.84 -12.09
C ARG A 212 10.33 -6.50 -12.06
N GLN A 213 11.09 -6.94 -13.06
CA GLN A 213 12.51 -6.61 -13.17
C GLN A 213 12.74 -5.33 -13.96
N SER A 214 11.73 -4.82 -14.68
CA SER A 214 11.84 -3.58 -15.43
C SER A 214 12.16 -2.39 -14.51
N PRO A 215 13.02 -1.46 -14.95
CA PRO A 215 13.28 -0.23 -14.20
C PRO A 215 12.02 0.57 -13.89
N GLU A 216 11.05 0.59 -14.83
CA GLU A 216 9.81 1.36 -14.68
C GLU A 216 8.93 0.79 -13.56
N MET A 217 8.70 -0.54 -13.54
CA MET A 217 7.88 -1.15 -12.49
C MET A 217 8.56 -1.00 -11.12
N ARG A 218 9.88 -1.18 -11.04
CA ARG A 218 10.65 -0.99 -9.80
C ARG A 218 10.61 0.45 -9.31
N ALA A 219 10.66 1.41 -10.21
CA ALA A 219 10.54 2.82 -9.87
C ALA A 219 9.16 3.13 -9.28
N ILE A 220 8.07 2.69 -9.92
CA ILE A 220 6.71 2.90 -9.41
C ILE A 220 6.49 2.18 -8.07
N MET A 221 6.98 0.94 -7.92
CA MET A 221 6.94 0.22 -6.62
C MET A 221 7.66 0.99 -5.50
N GLY A 222 8.69 1.76 -5.84
CA GLY A 222 9.43 2.61 -4.92
C GLY A 222 8.77 3.96 -4.61
N THR A 223 7.57 4.26 -5.11
CA THR A 223 6.89 5.52 -4.80
C THR A 223 6.20 5.47 -3.42
N PRO A 224 6.06 6.61 -2.71
CA PRO A 224 5.36 6.66 -1.43
C PRO A 224 3.97 6.01 -1.45
N ASN A 225 3.22 6.16 -2.54
CA ASN A 225 1.87 5.62 -2.70
C ASN A 225 1.81 4.09 -2.81
N ILE A 226 2.88 3.43 -3.27
CA ILE A 226 2.94 1.97 -3.43
C ILE A 226 3.79 1.30 -2.34
N GLN A 227 4.79 2.00 -1.80
CA GLN A 227 5.64 1.48 -0.72
C GLN A 227 4.82 1.00 0.48
N GLY A 228 3.79 1.74 0.89
CA GLY A 228 2.91 1.32 2.00
C GLY A 228 2.25 -0.05 1.74
N PHE A 229 1.82 -0.32 0.51
CA PHE A 229 1.26 -1.63 0.16
C PHE A 229 2.33 -2.72 0.11
N ALA A 230 3.54 -2.40 -0.36
CA ALA A 230 4.66 -3.33 -0.32
C ALA A 230 5.02 -3.69 1.13
N TYR A 231 5.12 -2.70 2.02
CA TYR A 231 5.39 -2.91 3.45
C TYR A 231 4.31 -3.77 4.10
N PHE A 232 3.03 -3.54 3.82
CA PHE A 232 1.95 -4.41 4.29
C PHE A 232 2.21 -5.88 3.97
N LEU A 233 2.53 -6.22 2.71
CA LEU A 233 2.77 -7.61 2.32
C LEU A 233 4.03 -8.21 2.97
N ILE A 234 5.07 -7.39 3.17
CA ILE A 234 6.33 -7.81 3.78
C ILE A 234 6.15 -8.07 5.27
N GLN A 235 5.54 -7.13 5.98
CA GLN A 235 5.48 -7.08 7.43
C GLN A 235 4.52 -8.12 8.02
N HIS A 236 3.57 -8.61 7.21
CA HIS A 236 2.51 -9.54 7.64
C HIS A 236 2.53 -10.86 6.84
N LYS A 237 3.72 -11.23 6.34
CA LYS A 237 3.96 -12.46 5.58
C LYS A 237 3.63 -13.73 6.37
N ALA A 238 3.76 -13.71 7.70
CA ALA A 238 3.41 -14.86 8.55
C ALA A 238 1.92 -15.23 8.44
N GLN A 239 1.05 -14.22 8.28
CA GLN A 239 -0.39 -14.38 8.15
C GLN A 239 -0.81 -14.55 6.68
N LEU A 240 -0.29 -13.68 5.80
CA LEU A 240 -0.65 -13.64 4.37
C LEU A 240 -0.01 -14.77 3.56
N GLY A 241 1.06 -15.39 4.07
CA GLY A 241 1.98 -16.17 3.26
C GLY A 241 2.83 -15.28 2.34
N ASN A 242 3.48 -15.90 1.36
CA ASN A 242 4.40 -15.20 0.47
C ASN A 242 3.68 -14.48 -0.68
N MET A 243 2.94 -13.42 -0.34
CA MET A 243 2.27 -12.57 -1.33
C MET A 243 3.23 -11.55 -1.96
N TYR A 244 2.90 -11.06 -3.15
CA TYR A 244 3.65 -10.00 -3.83
C TYR A 244 2.79 -9.20 -4.81
N ILE A 245 3.22 -7.97 -5.11
CA ILE A 245 2.66 -7.16 -6.20
C ILE A 245 3.12 -7.75 -7.53
N SER A 246 2.21 -8.37 -8.27
CA SER A 246 2.47 -9.06 -9.53
C SER A 246 2.51 -8.13 -10.72
N LYS A 247 1.63 -7.12 -10.74
CA LYS A 247 1.58 -6.08 -11.76
C LYS A 247 1.04 -4.77 -11.19
N LEU A 248 1.39 -3.67 -11.85
CA LEU A 248 0.90 -2.32 -11.54
C LEU A 248 0.13 -1.79 -12.74
N GLN A 249 -1.13 -1.39 -12.56
CA GLN A 249 -1.96 -0.79 -13.60
C GLN A 249 -2.17 0.69 -13.26
N VAL A 250 -1.88 1.57 -14.21
CA VAL A 250 -1.95 3.03 -14.07
C VAL A 250 -2.98 3.58 -15.06
N PHE A 251 -3.93 4.37 -14.59
CA PHE A 251 -5.01 4.95 -15.39
C PHE A 251 -5.46 6.29 -14.79
N ASN A 252 -6.14 7.14 -15.56
CA ASN A 252 -6.79 8.34 -15.03
C ASN A 252 -8.11 7.95 -14.35
N GLY A 253 -8.35 8.50 -13.15
CA GLY A 253 -9.67 8.39 -12.53
C GLY A 253 -10.69 9.21 -13.32
N GLU A 254 -11.90 8.66 -13.48
CA GLU A 254 -13.00 9.28 -14.23
C GLU A 254 -13.64 10.42 -13.43
N THR A 255 -12.89 11.51 -13.29
CA THR A 255 -13.28 12.75 -12.61
C THR A 255 -12.91 13.93 -13.49
N SER A 256 -13.44 15.12 -13.20
CA SER A 256 -13.06 16.35 -13.91
C SER A 256 -11.58 16.71 -13.81
N HIS A 257 -10.87 16.17 -12.82
CA HIS A 257 -9.44 16.40 -12.61
C HIS A 257 -8.56 15.32 -13.24
N GLU A 258 -9.15 14.21 -13.71
CA GLU A 258 -8.45 13.08 -14.34
C GLU A 258 -7.21 12.62 -13.55
N SER A 259 -7.24 12.73 -12.23
CA SER A 259 -6.07 12.45 -11.39
C SER A 259 -5.69 10.97 -11.50
N PRO A 260 -4.40 10.64 -11.70
CA PRO A 260 -3.97 9.27 -11.87
C PRO A 260 -4.29 8.37 -10.67
N CYS A 261 -4.69 7.14 -10.96
CA CYS A 261 -4.90 6.05 -10.03
C CYS A 261 -3.92 4.92 -10.34
N ILE A 262 -3.58 4.11 -9.32
CA ILE A 262 -2.74 2.92 -9.48
C ILE A 262 -3.39 1.73 -8.80
N ILE A 263 -3.55 0.63 -9.53
CA ILE A 263 -3.91 -0.69 -8.98
C ILE A 263 -2.65 -1.54 -8.89
N ALA A 264 -2.35 -2.02 -7.68
CA ALA A 264 -1.38 -3.06 -7.45
C ALA A 264 -2.11 -4.40 -7.31
N HIS A 265 -1.90 -5.28 -8.29
CA HIS A 265 -2.44 -6.64 -8.25
C HIS A 265 -1.54 -7.49 -7.35
N VAL A 266 -2.15 -8.27 -6.47
CA VAL A 266 -1.46 -9.11 -5.49
C VAL A 266 -1.65 -10.58 -5.89
N SER A 267 -0.59 -11.37 -5.76
CA SER A 267 -0.62 -12.80 -6.06
C SER A 267 0.28 -13.57 -5.09
N PRO A 268 -0.04 -14.84 -4.76
CA PRO A 268 0.87 -15.69 -4.01
C PRO A 268 2.07 -16.10 -4.88
N ALA A 269 3.24 -16.22 -4.27
CA ALA A 269 4.50 -16.54 -4.96
C ALA A 269 4.52 -17.92 -5.65
N ASP A 270 3.61 -18.81 -5.26
CA ASP A 270 3.48 -20.18 -5.76
C ASP A 270 2.67 -20.24 -7.07
N ASP A 271 1.85 -19.22 -7.36
CA ASP A 271 1.09 -19.07 -8.62
C ASP A 271 1.89 -18.35 -9.72
N ALA A 272 3.15 -17.98 -9.44
CA ALA A 272 4.00 -17.38 -10.46
C ALA A 272 4.38 -18.45 -11.51
N PRO A 273 4.17 -18.20 -12.82
CA PRO A 273 4.64 -19.12 -13.85
C PRO A 273 6.14 -19.34 -13.65
N GLN A 274 6.53 -20.61 -13.51
CA GLN A 274 7.92 -21.04 -13.41
C GLN A 274 8.60 -20.64 -14.73
N ILE A 275 9.26 -19.49 -14.76
CA ILE A 275 10.15 -19.14 -15.86
C ILE A 275 11.32 -20.12 -15.76
N GLY A 276 11.22 -21.22 -16.52
CA GLY A 276 12.27 -22.22 -16.65
C GLY A 276 13.55 -21.53 -17.09
N ILE A 277 14.53 -21.49 -16.21
CA ILE A 277 15.89 -21.16 -16.60
C ILE A 277 16.36 -22.36 -17.42
N HIS A 278 16.18 -22.31 -18.74
CA HIS A 278 16.95 -23.17 -19.64
C HIS A 278 18.41 -22.73 -19.51
N GLN A 279 19.16 -23.43 -18.66
CA GLN A 279 20.60 -23.48 -18.81
C GLN A 279 20.88 -24.21 -20.13
N GLU A 280 21.15 -23.45 -21.19
CA GLU A 280 21.87 -23.99 -22.34
C GLU A 280 23.25 -24.45 -21.85
N GLU A 281 23.43 -25.75 -21.71
CA GLU A 281 24.75 -26.37 -21.60
C GLU A 281 25.55 -26.04 -22.87
N ARG A 282 26.43 -25.05 -22.77
CA ARG A 282 27.46 -24.83 -23.80
C ARG A 282 28.43 -26.01 -23.74
N HIS A 283 28.27 -26.98 -24.63
CA HIS A 283 29.32 -27.93 -24.94
C HIS A 283 30.53 -27.21 -25.54
N ILE A 284 31.57 -27.04 -24.73
CA ILE A 284 32.90 -26.65 -25.18
C ILE A 284 33.53 -27.85 -25.89
N VAL A 285 33.52 -27.82 -27.22
CA VAL A 285 34.32 -28.75 -28.03
C VAL A 285 35.79 -28.41 -27.85
N ARG A 286 36.52 -29.23 -27.09
CA ARG A 286 37.98 -29.19 -27.04
C ARG A 286 38.54 -29.83 -28.31
N VAL A 287 39.06 -29.01 -29.23
CA VAL A 287 39.89 -29.51 -30.33
C VAL A 287 41.28 -29.82 -29.75
N HIS A 288 41.64 -31.09 -29.67
CA HIS A 288 43.03 -31.50 -29.42
C HIS A 288 43.76 -31.60 -30.75
N THR A 289 44.65 -30.64 -30.96
CA THR A 289 45.70 -30.71 -31.97
C THR A 289 46.70 -31.79 -31.55
N ALA A 290 46.80 -32.87 -32.33
CA ALA A 290 47.92 -33.80 -32.25
C ALA A 290 48.56 -33.94 -33.63
N ARG A 291 49.80 -33.46 -33.72
CA ARG A 291 50.75 -33.63 -34.83
C ARG A 291 51.59 -34.88 -34.54
N ALA A 292 51.71 -35.80 -35.49
CA ALA A 292 52.88 -36.67 -35.73
C ALA A 292 52.65 -37.44 -37.05
N MET A 293 53.36 -37.11 -38.12
CA MET A 293 54.50 -37.89 -38.65
C MET A 293 54.16 -39.34 -39.05
N LEU A 294 53.74 -39.52 -40.31
CA LEU A 294 54.43 -40.29 -41.37
C LEU A 294 53.79 -39.95 -42.72
#